data_AF-A0A2W6DAA5-F1
#
_entry.id   AF-A0A2W6DAA5-F1
#
_cell.length_a   1.000
_cell.length_b   1.000
_cell.length_c   1.000
_cell.angle_alpha   90.00
_cell.angle_beta   90.00
_cell.angle_gamma   90.00
#
_symmetry.space_group_name_H-M   'P 1'
#
loop_
_entity.id
_entity.type
_entity.pdbx_description
1 polymer ?
#
loop_
_entity_poly.entity_id
_entity_poly.type
_entity_poly.pdbx_seq_one_letter_code
_entity_poly.pdbx_strand_id
1 'polypeptide(L)'
;MKWIRKNPMGIALVLSSVMLIVLVALFIKGYRDVGANDRNHAANGVDSAEGSARSGARGGSSFFPSSAAPLPRKTLTPGSPGGFVFGNLPTHELMLTVNSATRIGRLGYLVPTSPDASYGDLQFKGSKWSLGTKVVGKPNYAAIFVQAGATGTPITCTVTVDGVVRDKKTTSGAYGRAVCVG
;
A
#
# COMPACT_ATOMS: atom_id res chain seq x y z
N MET A 1 20.98 -56.92 -17.61
CA MET A 1 20.29 -55.90 -16.79
C MET A 1 20.88 -55.90 -15.37
N LYS A 2 21.92 -55.09 -15.10
CA LYS A 2 22.57 -55.10 -13.78
C LYS A 2 23.41 -53.84 -13.55
N TRP A 3 22.81 -52.65 -13.52
CA TRP A 3 23.55 -51.39 -13.29
C TRP A 3 22.74 -50.30 -12.57
N ILE A 4 21.98 -50.67 -11.53
CA ILE A 4 21.39 -49.71 -10.58
C ILE A 4 21.57 -50.26 -9.17
N ARG A 5 22.76 -50.06 -8.59
CA ARG A 5 22.94 -50.12 -7.14
C ARG A 5 24.25 -49.44 -6.79
N LYS A 6 24.14 -48.42 -5.92
CA LYS A 6 25.16 -47.59 -5.27
C LYS A 6 25.16 -46.17 -5.80
N ASN A 7 24.37 -45.31 -5.13
CA ASN A 7 24.70 -43.94 -4.72
C ASN A 7 23.42 -43.26 -4.18
N PRO A 8 22.94 -43.65 -2.97
CA PRO A 8 21.73 -43.05 -2.38
C PRO A 8 21.87 -41.53 -2.16
N MET A 9 23.10 -41.01 -2.10
CA MET A 9 23.40 -39.60 -1.92
C MET A 9 23.13 -38.74 -3.18
N GLY A 10 23.25 -39.30 -4.39
CA GLY A 10 23.04 -38.56 -5.64
C GLY A 10 21.56 -38.30 -5.93
N ILE A 11 20.69 -39.25 -5.55
CA ILE A 11 19.24 -39.16 -5.79
C ILE A 11 18.60 -38.07 -4.91
N ALA A 12 19.04 -37.93 -3.67
CA ALA A 12 18.54 -36.91 -2.76
C ALA A 12 18.83 -35.48 -3.25
N LEU A 13 20.01 -35.26 -3.84
CA LEU A 13 20.43 -33.94 -4.33
C LEU A 13 19.63 -33.51 -5.57
N VAL A 14 19.36 -34.46 -6.48
CA VAL A 14 18.52 -34.21 -7.66
C VAL A 14 17.07 -33.93 -7.25
N LEU A 15 16.50 -34.69 -6.32
CA LEU A 15 15.14 -34.46 -5.84
C LEU A 15 15.01 -33.10 -5.12
N SER A 16 16.00 -32.72 -4.31
CA SER A 16 16.03 -31.40 -3.66
C SER A 16 16.10 -30.26 -4.66
N SER A 17 16.88 -30.41 -5.74
CA SER A 17 17.01 -29.39 -6.79
C SER A 17 15.69 -29.22 -7.57
N VAL A 18 15.05 -30.33 -7.94
CA VAL A 18 13.75 -30.30 -8.62
C VAL A 18 12.68 -29.64 -7.75
N MET A 19 12.65 -29.96 -6.45
CA MET A 19 11.69 -29.38 -5.51
C MET A 19 11.89 -27.87 -5.32
N LEU A 20 13.15 -27.40 -5.26
CA LEU A 20 13.47 -25.97 -5.21
C LEU A 20 12.97 -25.23 -6.46
N ILE A 21 13.19 -25.80 -7.66
CA ILE A 21 12.74 -25.20 -8.92
C ILE A 21 11.22 -25.07 -8.95
N VAL A 22 10.49 -26.11 -8.50
CA VAL A 22 9.03 -26.07 -8.40
C VAL A 22 8.56 -24.99 -7.43
N LEU A 23 9.19 -24.87 -6.25
CA LEU A 23 8.84 -23.83 -5.27
C LEU A 23 9.07 -22.41 -5.82
N VAL A 24 10.19 -22.18 -6.51
CA VAL A 24 10.48 -20.88 -7.14
C VAL A 24 9.46 -20.58 -8.24
N ALA A 25 9.10 -21.56 -9.07
CA ALA A 25 8.09 -21.39 -10.11
C ALA A 25 6.70 -21.07 -9.54
N LEU A 26 6.29 -21.77 -8.47
CA LEU A 26 5.03 -21.50 -7.77
C LEU A 26 5.04 -20.12 -7.11
N PHE A 27 6.15 -19.71 -6.51
CA PHE A 27 6.30 -18.38 -5.92
C PHE A 27 6.18 -17.27 -6.98
N ILE A 28 6.85 -17.42 -8.12
CA ILE A 28 6.74 -16.48 -9.25
C ILE A 28 5.30 -16.41 -9.77
N LYS A 29 4.61 -17.56 -9.89
CA LYS A 29 3.21 -17.59 -10.34
C LYS A 29 2.29 -16.88 -9.36
N GLY A 30 2.40 -17.20 -8.06
CA GLY A 30 1.64 -16.51 -7.01
C GLY A 30 1.87 -15.00 -7.01
N TYR A 31 3.11 -14.56 -7.18
CA TYR A 31 3.44 -13.13 -7.24
C TYR A 31 2.81 -12.41 -8.44
N ARG A 32 2.59 -13.10 -9.56
CA ARG A 32 1.92 -12.54 -10.74
C ARG A 32 0.41 -12.45 -10.57
N ASP A 33 -0.22 -13.44 -9.91
CA ASP A 33 -1.67 -13.47 -9.70
C ASP A 33 -2.13 -12.42 -8.67
N VAL A 34 -1.30 -12.09 -7.67
CA VAL A 34 -1.60 -11.03 -6.69
C VAL A 34 -1.70 -9.64 -7.36
N GLY A 35 -1.06 -9.43 -8.51
CA GLY A 35 -1.14 -8.18 -9.27
C GLY A 35 -2.23 -8.12 -10.35
N ALA A 36 -2.97 -9.21 -10.60
CA ALA A 36 -3.88 -9.33 -11.75
C ALA A 36 -5.38 -9.20 -11.40
N ASN A 37 -5.75 -9.23 -10.11
CA ASN A 37 -7.16 -9.28 -9.69
C ASN A 37 -7.91 -7.94 -9.72
N ASP A 38 -7.25 -6.80 -10.00
CA ASP A 38 -7.91 -5.49 -10.03
C ASP A 38 -8.56 -5.10 -11.37
N ARG A 39 -8.57 -5.99 -12.37
CA ARG A 39 -9.09 -5.65 -13.73
C ARG A 39 -10.56 -6.00 -14.00
N ASN A 40 -11.28 -6.60 -13.05
CA ASN A 40 -12.62 -7.14 -13.30
C ASN A 40 -13.77 -6.47 -12.50
N HIS A 41 -13.57 -5.30 -11.89
CA HIS A 41 -14.64 -4.57 -11.17
C HIS A 41 -15.01 -3.19 -11.74
N ALA A 42 -14.59 -2.88 -12.97
CA ALA A 42 -14.96 -1.64 -13.65
C ALA A 42 -15.92 -1.90 -14.82
N ALA A 43 -17.15 -2.36 -14.53
CA ALA A 43 -18.30 -2.22 -15.44
C ALA A 43 -19.62 -2.42 -14.67
N ASN A 44 -20.56 -1.50 -14.89
CA ASN A 44 -21.87 -1.29 -14.24
C ASN A 44 -21.77 -0.50 -12.93
N GLY A 45 -22.43 0.63 -12.76
CA GLY A 45 -23.49 1.30 -13.51
C GLY A 45 -24.06 2.35 -12.56
N VAL A 46 -24.25 3.56 -13.07
CA VAL A 46 -24.82 4.71 -12.37
C VAL A 46 -26.28 4.41 -12.03
N ASP A 47 -26.74 4.73 -10.82
CA ASP A 47 -28.06 5.36 -10.60
C ASP A 47 -28.26 5.83 -9.15
N SER A 48 -28.80 7.04 -9.04
CA SER A 48 -29.18 7.77 -7.84
C SER A 48 -30.37 7.15 -7.10
N ALA A 49 -30.41 7.26 -5.76
CA ALA A 49 -31.66 7.53 -5.03
C ALA A 49 -31.40 7.91 -3.56
N GLU A 50 -31.94 9.07 -3.18
CA GLU A 50 -32.35 9.43 -1.82
C GLU A 50 -33.21 8.34 -1.15
N GLY A 51 -33.14 8.23 0.17
CA GLY A 51 -34.09 7.42 0.92
C GLY A 51 -33.79 7.30 2.42
N SER A 52 -34.31 8.25 3.20
CA SER A 52 -34.41 8.21 4.66
C SER A 52 -35.38 7.11 5.13
N ALA A 53 -35.01 6.30 6.13
CA ALA A 53 -35.97 5.63 7.02
C ALA A 53 -35.34 5.18 8.35
N ARG A 54 -36.00 5.53 9.45
CA ARG A 54 -35.76 5.17 10.85
C ARG A 54 -36.40 3.82 11.24
N SER A 55 -35.90 3.27 12.36
CA SER A 55 -36.58 2.38 13.33
C SER A 55 -36.72 0.90 12.90
N GLY A 56 -36.52 -0.15 13.69
CA GLY A 56 -36.32 -0.35 15.13
C GLY A 56 -36.80 -1.79 15.48
N ALA A 57 -36.43 -2.29 16.67
CA ALA A 57 -36.90 -3.53 17.38
C ALA A 57 -35.94 -4.75 17.35
N ARG A 58 -35.83 -5.63 18.36
CA ARG A 58 -35.99 -5.65 19.84
C ARG A 58 -35.72 -7.11 20.28
N GLY A 59 -35.05 -7.32 21.43
CA GLY A 59 -35.08 -8.56 22.25
C GLY A 59 -34.12 -9.68 21.79
N GLY A 60 -33.48 -10.48 22.64
CA GLY A 60 -33.39 -10.70 24.08
C GLY A 60 -32.41 -11.89 24.25
N SER A 61 -31.55 -11.97 25.25
CA SER A 61 -31.84 -12.63 26.52
C SER A 61 -30.56 -12.69 27.35
N SER A 62 -30.71 -12.37 28.64
CA SER A 62 -29.65 -12.29 29.64
C SER A 62 -29.54 -13.62 30.38
N PHE A 63 -28.35 -14.22 30.46
CA PHE A 63 -28.03 -15.30 31.38
C PHE A 63 -26.80 -14.92 32.20
N PHE A 64 -26.96 -14.16 33.29
CA PHE A 64 -26.03 -14.21 34.42
C PHE A 64 -26.78 -13.93 35.73
N PRO A 65 -26.63 -14.78 36.77
CA PRO A 65 -27.33 -14.66 38.03
C PRO A 65 -26.86 -13.44 38.84
N SER A 66 -27.84 -12.76 39.41
CA SER A 66 -27.71 -11.57 40.25
C SER A 66 -27.28 -11.96 41.66
N SER A 67 -26.03 -11.71 42.03
CA SER A 67 -25.57 -11.57 43.42
C SER A 67 -24.12 -11.08 43.47
N ALA A 68 -23.89 -9.90 42.92
CA ALA A 68 -22.76 -9.06 43.30
C ALA A 68 -23.32 -7.66 43.55
N ALA A 69 -22.94 -7.06 44.68
CA ALA A 69 -23.33 -5.70 45.06
C ALA A 69 -23.22 -4.76 43.85
N PRO A 70 -24.13 -3.78 43.69
CA PRO A 70 -24.12 -2.89 42.53
C PRO A 70 -22.78 -2.18 42.48
N LEU A 71 -21.91 -2.63 41.57
CA LEU A 71 -20.70 -1.93 41.22
C LEU A 71 -21.15 -0.55 40.70
N PRO A 72 -20.49 0.53 41.14
CA PRO A 72 -20.93 1.88 40.82
C PRO A 72 -21.03 2.01 39.30
N ARG A 73 -22.24 2.36 38.81
CA ARG A 73 -22.44 2.78 37.42
C ARG A 73 -21.58 4.03 37.20
N LYS A 74 -20.36 3.83 36.70
CA LYS A 74 -19.64 4.89 36.01
C LYS A 74 -20.39 5.17 34.71
N THR A 75 -21.23 6.18 34.73
CA THR A 75 -21.63 6.90 33.52
C THR A 75 -20.38 7.29 32.75
N LEU A 76 -20.29 6.86 31.48
CA LEU A 76 -19.29 7.32 30.51
C LEU A 76 -19.62 8.77 30.13
N THR A 77 -19.38 9.69 31.05
CA THR A 77 -19.18 11.10 30.74
C THR A 77 -17.69 11.25 30.42
N PRO A 78 -17.28 11.88 29.30
CA PRO A 78 -15.89 11.88 28.86
C PRO A 78 -15.05 12.73 29.80
N GLY A 79 -14.41 12.04 30.74
CA GLY A 79 -13.53 12.61 31.75
C GLY A 79 -12.75 11.48 32.40
N SER A 80 -11.87 10.82 31.66
CA SER A 80 -10.98 9.81 32.24
C SER A 80 -9.67 9.64 31.45
N PRO A 81 -8.51 9.61 32.13
CA PRO A 81 -7.19 9.36 31.56
C PRO A 81 -6.97 7.83 31.46
N GLY A 82 -6.64 7.32 30.28
CA GLY A 82 -6.31 5.89 30.12
C GLY A 82 -6.75 5.24 28.81
N GLY A 83 -7.36 5.98 27.89
CA GLY A 83 -7.37 5.58 26.47
C GLY A 83 -6.06 6.01 25.84
N PHE A 84 -5.50 5.21 24.92
CA PHE A 84 -4.56 5.74 23.95
C PHE A 84 -5.32 6.81 23.17
N VAL A 85 -5.19 8.06 23.61
CA VAL A 85 -5.46 9.18 22.74
C VAL A 85 -4.41 8.97 21.65
N PHE A 86 -4.84 8.46 20.49
CA PHE A 86 -4.17 8.80 19.25
C PHE A 86 -4.31 10.33 19.20
N GLY A 87 -3.40 11.03 19.89
CA GLY A 87 -3.35 12.48 19.91
C GLY A 87 -3.46 12.90 18.46
N ASN A 88 -4.25 13.93 18.17
CA ASN A 88 -4.38 14.50 16.84
C ASN A 88 -2.97 14.69 16.28
N LEU A 89 -2.48 13.69 15.56
CA LEU A 89 -1.21 13.77 14.87
C LEU A 89 -1.44 14.87 13.85
N PRO A 90 -0.48 15.80 13.72
CA PRO A 90 -0.66 16.90 12.80
C PRO A 90 -0.91 16.31 11.41
N THR A 91 -1.98 16.80 10.78
CA THR A 91 -2.33 16.47 9.41
C THR A 91 -1.63 17.44 8.50
N HIS A 92 -0.96 16.92 7.48
CA HIS A 92 -0.20 17.68 6.49
C HIS A 92 -0.77 17.46 5.10
N GLU A 93 -0.65 18.48 4.26
CA GLU A 93 -0.94 18.37 2.83
C GLU A 93 0.32 17.90 2.10
N LEU A 94 0.22 16.75 1.45
CA LEU A 94 1.31 16.17 0.67
C LEU A 94 1.00 16.30 -0.82
N MET A 95 1.98 16.78 -1.58
CA MET A 95 1.93 16.81 -3.03
C MET A 95 3.18 16.16 -3.63
N LEU A 96 2.95 15.08 -4.38
CA LEU A 96 3.96 14.37 -5.14
C LEU A 96 3.85 14.80 -6.60
N THR A 97 4.96 15.20 -7.22
CA THR A 97 4.96 15.58 -8.64
C THR A 97 6.12 14.93 -9.38
N VAL A 98 5.86 14.52 -10.61
CA VAL A 98 6.85 13.98 -11.54
C VAL A 98 6.67 14.61 -12.91
N ASN A 99 7.76 15.11 -13.49
CA ASN A 99 7.76 15.77 -14.79
C ASN A 99 8.93 15.27 -15.64
N SER A 100 8.68 15.06 -16.93
CA SER A 100 9.66 14.71 -17.94
C SER A 100 9.26 15.31 -19.29
N ALA A 101 10.24 15.50 -20.18
CA ALA A 101 9.96 15.94 -21.56
C ALA A 101 9.30 14.83 -22.40
N THR A 102 9.47 13.56 -22.02
CA THR A 102 8.91 12.40 -22.71
C THR A 102 8.12 11.53 -21.73
N ARG A 103 7.64 10.37 -22.19
CA ARG A 103 6.86 9.44 -21.37
C ARG A 103 7.70 8.91 -20.20
N ILE A 104 7.15 8.96 -19.00
CA ILE A 104 7.77 8.42 -17.79
C ILE A 104 7.86 6.89 -17.92
N GLY A 105 9.06 6.32 -17.77
CA GLY A 105 9.29 4.88 -17.89
C GLY A 105 8.55 4.09 -16.82
N ARG A 106 8.93 4.32 -15.56
CA ARG A 106 8.25 3.77 -14.38
C ARG A 106 8.24 4.76 -13.23
N LEU A 107 7.17 4.75 -12.47
CA LEU A 107 6.94 5.58 -11.30
C LEU A 107 6.29 4.73 -10.21
N GLY A 108 6.92 4.63 -9.06
CA GLY A 108 6.31 4.04 -7.87
C GLY A 108 6.23 5.10 -6.76
N TYR A 109 5.26 4.97 -5.86
CA TYR A 109 5.18 5.81 -4.68
C TYR A 109 4.69 5.03 -3.46
N LEU A 110 5.04 5.53 -2.28
CA LEU A 110 4.65 5.00 -0.97
C LEU A 110 4.34 6.17 -0.04
N VAL A 111 3.14 6.19 0.54
CA VAL A 111 2.63 7.21 1.48
C VAL A 111 1.89 6.52 2.63
N PRO A 112 2.59 5.92 3.61
CA PRO A 112 2.00 4.95 4.53
C PRO A 112 0.81 5.45 5.35
N THR A 113 0.77 6.74 5.66
CA THR A 113 -0.27 7.35 6.52
C THR A 113 -1.37 8.06 5.72
N SER A 114 -1.35 7.95 4.38
CA SER A 114 -2.43 8.44 3.54
C SER A 114 -3.63 7.48 3.59
N PRO A 115 -4.86 7.98 3.80
CA PRO A 115 -6.06 7.14 3.86
C PRO A 115 -6.55 6.68 2.48
N ASP A 116 -6.19 7.40 1.41
CA ASP A 116 -6.73 7.24 0.06
C ASP A 116 -5.67 6.91 -1.00
N ALA A 117 -4.38 7.12 -0.69
CA ALA A 117 -3.29 6.95 -1.65
C ALA A 117 -2.01 6.42 -0.98
N SER A 118 -2.11 5.25 -0.35
CA SER A 118 -1.00 4.70 0.45
C SER A 118 0.17 4.15 -0.38
N TYR A 119 -0.07 3.70 -1.61
CA TYR A 119 0.98 3.26 -2.54
C TYR A 119 0.48 3.22 -3.99
N GLY A 120 1.42 3.14 -4.93
CA GLY A 120 1.11 2.81 -6.31
C GLY A 120 2.35 2.48 -7.13
N ASP A 121 2.16 1.72 -8.21
CA ASP A 121 3.19 1.42 -9.21
C ASP A 121 2.58 1.63 -10.60
N LEU A 122 3.16 2.58 -11.33
CA LEU A 122 2.66 3.11 -12.59
C LEU A 122 3.75 2.95 -13.65
N GLN A 123 3.40 2.34 -14.77
CA GLN A 123 4.29 2.20 -15.92
C GLN A 123 3.80 3.06 -17.08
N PHE A 124 4.73 3.62 -17.85
CA PHE A 124 4.44 4.32 -19.11
C PHE A 124 3.41 5.45 -18.97
N LYS A 125 3.42 6.17 -17.84
CA LYS A 125 2.60 7.37 -17.65
C LYS A 125 3.09 8.49 -18.54
N GLY A 126 2.21 9.42 -18.89
CA GLY A 126 2.51 10.57 -19.75
C GLY A 126 3.71 11.41 -19.27
N SER A 127 3.93 12.57 -19.87
CA SER A 127 5.07 13.42 -19.50
C SER A 127 4.98 14.04 -18.10
N LYS A 128 3.77 14.08 -17.52
CA LYS A 128 3.50 14.65 -16.20
C LYS A 128 2.62 13.74 -15.38
N TRP A 129 2.88 13.71 -14.08
CA TRP A 129 2.05 13.05 -13.08
C TRP A 129 2.09 13.83 -11.77
N SER A 130 0.97 13.84 -11.06
CA SER A 130 0.86 14.43 -9.73
C SER A 130 -0.12 13.65 -8.86
N LEU A 131 0.12 13.66 -7.55
CA LEU A 131 -0.77 13.11 -6.53
C LEU A 131 -0.78 14.05 -5.34
N GLY A 132 -1.98 14.55 -4.99
CA GLY A 132 -2.24 15.25 -3.74
C GLY A 132 -2.95 14.33 -2.76
N THR A 133 -2.53 14.30 -1.51
CA THR A 133 -3.20 13.54 -0.44
C THR A 133 -2.93 14.19 0.92
N LYS A 134 -3.62 13.72 1.96
CA LYS A 134 -3.40 14.10 3.36
C LYS A 134 -2.63 13.00 4.07
N VAL A 135 -1.68 13.40 4.91
CA VAL A 135 -0.85 12.49 5.71
C VAL A 135 -0.85 12.91 7.16
N VAL A 136 -0.63 11.97 8.06
CA VAL A 136 -0.58 12.22 9.50
C VAL A 136 0.76 11.80 10.09
N GLY A 137 1.27 12.57 11.05
CA GLY A 137 2.40 12.16 11.90
C GLY A 137 3.70 12.94 11.67
N LYS A 138 4.83 12.25 11.88
CA LYS A 138 6.19 12.81 11.81
C LYS A 138 6.70 12.89 10.36
N PRO A 139 7.66 13.81 10.06
CA PRO A 139 8.20 14.02 8.70
C PRO A 139 8.81 12.76 8.07
N ASN A 140 9.01 12.79 6.73
CA ASN A 140 9.24 11.64 5.84
C ASN A 140 7.96 10.85 5.60
N TYR A 141 6.93 11.56 5.14
CA TYR A 141 5.60 11.04 4.87
C TYR A 141 5.55 10.15 3.63
N ALA A 142 6.45 10.37 2.68
CA ALA A 142 6.39 9.74 1.38
C ALA A 142 7.76 9.46 0.74
N ALA A 143 7.76 8.46 -0.13
CA ALA A 143 8.85 8.20 -1.07
C ALA A 143 8.29 8.05 -2.49
N ILE A 144 8.92 8.69 -3.46
CA ILE A 144 8.66 8.51 -4.90
C ILE A 144 9.89 7.89 -5.54
N PHE A 145 9.69 6.82 -6.30
CA PHE A 145 10.70 6.15 -7.09
C PHE A 145 10.42 6.41 -8.56
N VAL A 146 11.39 6.96 -9.29
CA VAL A 146 11.28 7.18 -10.74
C VAL A 146 12.40 6.49 -11.49
N GLN A 147 12.09 6.00 -12.68
CA GLN A 147 13.05 5.42 -13.60
C GLN A 147 12.84 5.97 -15.01
N ALA A 148 13.91 6.50 -15.59
CA ALA A 148 13.96 6.96 -16.96
C ALA A 148 13.77 5.79 -17.96
N GLY A 149 13.24 6.09 -19.14
CA GLY A 149 13.17 5.12 -20.22
C GLY A 149 14.53 4.86 -20.88
N ALA A 150 14.51 4.03 -21.93
CA ALA A 150 15.70 3.71 -22.73
C ALA A 150 16.35 4.94 -23.38
N THR A 151 15.56 5.99 -23.68
CA THR A 151 16.05 7.25 -24.26
C THR A 151 16.90 8.07 -23.29
N GLY A 152 16.85 7.77 -22.00
CA GLY A 152 17.56 8.54 -20.97
C GLY A 152 17.05 9.96 -20.76
N THR A 153 15.83 10.26 -21.22
CA THR A 153 15.22 11.57 -20.96
C THR A 153 15.14 11.81 -19.45
N PRO A 154 15.66 12.95 -18.93
CA PRO A 154 15.59 13.25 -17.51
C PRO A 154 14.15 13.28 -16.99
N ILE A 155 13.96 12.71 -15.81
CA ILE A 155 12.72 12.72 -15.06
C ILE A 155 13.00 13.42 -13.74
N THR A 156 12.24 14.46 -13.43
CA THR A 156 12.34 15.18 -12.16
C THR A 156 11.19 14.76 -11.25
N CYS A 157 11.49 14.26 -10.05
CA CYS A 157 10.53 14.09 -8.98
C CYS A 157 10.64 15.25 -7.98
N THR A 158 9.52 15.64 -7.37
CA THR A 158 9.48 16.63 -6.28
C THR A 158 8.46 16.18 -5.24
N VAL A 159 8.84 16.24 -3.97
CA VAL A 159 7.96 16.02 -2.82
C VAL A 159 7.76 17.35 -2.11
N THR A 160 6.51 17.76 -1.96
CA THR A 160 6.12 19.00 -1.30
C THR A 160 5.22 18.68 -0.11
N VAL A 161 5.50 19.27 1.04
CA VAL A 161 4.69 19.13 2.27
C VAL A 161 4.30 20.51 2.74
N ASP A 162 2.99 20.75 2.89
CA ASP A 162 2.41 22.04 3.27
C ASP A 162 2.90 23.20 2.37
N GLY A 163 2.98 22.94 1.06
CA GLY A 163 3.49 23.90 0.08
C GLY A 163 5.01 24.08 0.03
N VAL A 164 5.77 23.45 0.92
CA VAL A 164 7.24 23.53 0.96
C VAL A 164 7.89 22.33 0.30
N VAL A 165 8.77 22.56 -0.68
CA VAL A 165 9.54 21.49 -1.32
C VAL A 165 10.50 20.88 -0.31
N ARG A 166 10.32 19.58 -0.01
CA ARG A 166 11.18 18.81 0.91
C ARG A 166 12.33 18.14 0.19
N ASP A 167 12.06 17.61 -1.00
CA ASP A 167 13.09 16.96 -1.82
C ASP A 167 12.75 17.11 -3.31
N LYS A 168 13.81 17.21 -4.12
CA LYS A 168 13.74 17.34 -5.56
C LYS A 168 14.97 16.70 -6.18
N LYS A 169 14.75 15.69 -7.02
CA LYS A 169 15.83 15.00 -7.73
C LYS A 169 15.48 14.78 -9.19
N THR A 170 16.52 14.71 -10.01
CA THR A 170 16.41 14.46 -11.45
C THR A 170 17.25 13.24 -11.82
N THR A 171 16.69 12.33 -12.61
CA THR A 171 17.42 11.18 -13.13
C THR A 171 18.45 11.61 -14.19
N SER A 172 19.51 10.83 -14.35
CA SER A 172 20.49 11.01 -15.43
C SER A 172 20.73 9.71 -16.19
N GLY A 173 20.82 9.81 -17.52
CA GLY A 173 21.13 8.69 -18.41
C GLY A 173 19.97 7.71 -18.68
N ALA A 174 20.19 6.81 -19.63
CA ALA A 174 19.28 5.73 -19.96
C ALA A 174 19.03 4.84 -18.75
N TYR A 175 17.75 4.57 -18.46
CA TYR A 175 17.35 3.80 -17.28
C TYR A 175 17.79 4.39 -15.92
N GLY A 176 18.20 5.67 -15.89
CA GLY A 176 18.56 6.37 -14.66
C GLY A 176 17.43 6.34 -13.64
N ARG A 177 17.79 6.17 -12.37
CA ARG A 177 16.84 6.04 -11.25
C ARG A 177 17.05 7.18 -10.26
N ALA A 178 15.96 7.66 -9.67
CA ALA A 178 16.00 8.62 -8.58
C ALA A 178 14.91 8.31 -7.56
N VAL A 179 15.18 8.69 -6.31
CA VAL A 179 14.24 8.57 -5.19
C VAL A 179 14.11 9.91 -4.51
N CYS A 180 12.89 10.44 -4.45
CA CYS A 180 12.57 11.63 -3.68
C CYS A 180 11.87 11.23 -2.37
N VAL A 181 12.29 11.79 -1.24
CA VAL A 181 11.74 11.47 0.11
C VAL A 181 11.40 12.76 0.85
N GLY A 182 10.21 12.84 1.45
CA GLY A 182 9.77 14.03 2.20
C GLY A 182 8.59 13.76 3.11
#